data_AF-A0A246KV70-F1
#
_entry.id   AF-A0A246KV70-F1
#
_cell.length_a   1.000
_cell.length_b   1.000
_cell.length_c   1.000
_cell.angle_alpha   90.00
_cell.angle_beta   90.00
_cell.angle_gamma   90.00
#
_symmetry.space_group_name_H-M   'P 1'
#
loop_
_entity.id
_entity.type
_entity.pdbx_description
1 polymer ?
#
loop_
_entity_poly.entity_id
_entity_poly.type
_entity_poly.pdbx_seq_one_letter_code
_entity_poly.pdbx_strand_id
1 'polypeptide(L)'
;MNTKFLLTAVATLALSACATAPKPLQGQFSLVSPRDSVATQQVGTPVRWGGRIIETKPGQGETCFQMISRPLNASGRPNTTSSDASDGRFIACRAGFYDPAVFEAGRDVTFIGKIDGYQNTRIGEYDYRLPKLSADVIYLWPEQRQVDVVPYPYGPWGPGPYGPYWGGYGRWGWW
;
A
#
# COMPACT_ATOMS: atom_id res chain seq x y z
N MET A 1 -27.07 9.84 -39.90
CA MET A 1 -26.33 9.35 -38.72
C MET A 1 -25.98 10.57 -37.87
N ASN A 2 -26.61 10.73 -36.71
CA ASN A 2 -26.63 12.01 -35.97
C ASN A 2 -25.24 12.38 -35.44
N THR A 3 -24.68 13.49 -35.93
CA THR A 3 -23.41 14.10 -35.46
C THR A 3 -23.37 14.33 -33.95
N LYS A 4 -24.53 14.50 -33.31
CA LYS A 4 -24.67 14.56 -31.85
C LYS A 4 -24.25 13.27 -31.13
N PHE A 5 -24.51 12.10 -31.72
CA PHE A 5 -24.09 10.80 -31.16
C PHE A 5 -22.58 10.56 -31.31
N LEU A 6 -21.98 11.11 -32.36
CA LEU A 6 -20.54 11.05 -32.60
C LEU A 6 -19.78 11.93 -31.61
N LEU A 7 -20.30 13.12 -31.32
CA LEU A 7 -19.75 14.04 -30.31
C LEU A 7 -19.86 13.49 -28.89
N THR A 8 -20.97 12.84 -28.52
CA THR A 8 -21.09 12.22 -27.19
C THR A 8 -20.18 11.00 -27.04
N ALA A 9 -19.99 10.19 -28.09
CA ALA A 9 -19.07 9.05 -28.07
C ALA A 9 -17.59 9.47 -27.94
N VAL A 10 -17.19 10.55 -28.62
CA VAL A 10 -15.83 11.10 -28.49
C VAL A 10 -15.62 11.72 -27.10
N ALA A 11 -16.64 12.37 -26.55
CA ALA A 11 -16.58 12.95 -25.19
C ALA A 11 -16.46 11.86 -24.10
N THR A 12 -17.17 10.73 -24.21
CA THR A 12 -17.05 9.63 -23.23
C THR A 12 -15.71 8.90 -23.31
N LEU A 13 -15.11 8.79 -24.50
CA LEU A 13 -13.75 8.25 -24.67
C LEU A 13 -12.68 9.17 -24.06
N ALA A 14 -12.88 10.49 -24.10
CA ALA A 14 -11.94 11.49 -23.58
C ALA A 14 -11.88 11.56 -22.03
N LEU A 15 -12.88 11.03 -21.31
CA LEU A 15 -12.89 10.98 -19.85
C LEU A 15 -12.18 9.75 -19.25
N SER A 16 -11.51 8.92 -20.06
CA SER A 16 -10.65 7.85 -19.56
C SER A 16 -9.31 8.40 -19.05
N ALA A 17 -9.35 9.32 -18.08
CA ALA A 17 -8.18 9.69 -17.30
C ALA A 17 -7.81 8.50 -16.41
N CYS A 18 -7.05 7.55 -16.96
CA CYS A 18 -6.47 6.48 -16.17
C CYS A 18 -5.61 7.12 -15.08
N ALA A 19 -5.97 6.90 -13.81
CA ALA A 19 -5.08 7.16 -12.69
C ALA A 19 -3.81 6.32 -12.90
N THR A 20 -2.82 6.93 -13.54
CA THR A 20 -1.68 6.19 -14.11
C THR A 20 -0.65 6.01 -13.01
N ALA A 21 -0.16 4.77 -12.84
CA ALA A 21 0.96 4.49 -11.94
C ALA A 21 2.18 5.38 -12.27
N PRO A 22 3.02 5.73 -11.28
CA PRO A 22 4.28 6.41 -11.52
C PRO A 22 5.07 5.72 -12.63
N LYS A 23 5.77 6.49 -13.49
CA LYS A 23 6.61 5.95 -14.58
C LYS A 23 7.42 4.69 -14.21
N PRO A 24 8.12 4.63 -13.05
CA PRO A 24 8.91 3.44 -12.70
C PRO A 24 8.07 2.18 -12.40
N LEU A 25 6.75 2.31 -12.19
CA LEU A 25 5.85 1.21 -11.87
C LEU A 25 4.99 0.73 -13.05
N GLN A 26 5.18 1.32 -14.24
CA GLN A 26 4.46 0.95 -15.46
C GLN A 26 5.09 -0.28 -16.11
N GLY A 27 4.25 -1.19 -16.64
CA GLY A 27 4.71 -2.42 -17.29
C GLY A 27 3.68 -3.54 -17.16
N GLN A 28 3.96 -4.66 -17.83
CA GLN A 28 3.20 -5.91 -17.68
C GLN A 28 3.98 -6.84 -16.74
N PHE A 29 3.29 -7.36 -15.72
CA PHE A 29 3.87 -8.23 -14.70
C PHE A 29 2.91 -9.38 -14.42
N SER A 30 3.45 -10.50 -13.94
CA SER A 30 2.62 -11.61 -13.49
C SER A 30 1.76 -11.20 -12.29
N LEU A 31 0.52 -11.67 -12.25
CA LEU A 31 -0.44 -11.44 -11.16
C LEU A 31 -0.30 -12.47 -10.03
N VAL A 32 0.73 -13.32 -10.08
CA VAL A 32 1.01 -14.31 -9.03
C VAL A 32 1.27 -13.59 -7.70
N SER A 33 0.54 -13.97 -6.66
CA SER A 33 0.77 -13.48 -5.29
C SER A 33 2.02 -14.13 -4.69
N PRO A 34 2.67 -13.50 -3.70
CA PRO A 34 3.77 -14.13 -2.95
C PRO A 34 3.40 -15.50 -2.39
N ARG A 35 2.22 -15.65 -1.79
CA ARG A 35 1.74 -16.93 -1.27
C ARG A 35 1.66 -18.01 -2.36
N ASP A 36 1.04 -17.69 -3.49
CA ASP A 36 0.83 -18.68 -4.57
C ASP A 36 2.15 -19.03 -5.27
N SER A 37 3.09 -18.09 -5.30
CA SER A 37 4.42 -18.33 -5.85
C SER A 37 5.15 -19.45 -5.11
N VAL A 38 4.97 -19.58 -3.79
CA VAL A 38 5.62 -20.64 -2.99
C VAL A 38 5.06 -22.01 -3.36
N ALA A 39 3.75 -22.12 -3.55
CA ALA A 39 3.09 -23.37 -3.89
C ALA A 39 3.46 -23.86 -5.30
N THR A 40 3.67 -22.93 -6.24
CA THR A 40 3.87 -23.24 -7.66
C THR A 40 5.31 -23.08 -8.15
N GLN A 41 6.25 -22.70 -7.28
CA GLN A 41 7.69 -22.59 -7.56
C GLN A 41 8.07 -21.73 -8.78
N GLN A 42 7.50 -20.53 -8.88
CA GLN A 42 7.58 -19.60 -10.02
C GLN A 42 8.91 -18.80 -10.13
N VAL A 43 10.06 -19.44 -9.92
CA VAL A 43 11.38 -18.78 -10.01
C VAL A 43 11.60 -18.16 -11.40
N GLY A 44 12.20 -16.97 -11.45
CA GLY A 44 12.45 -16.19 -12.66
C GLY A 44 11.27 -15.32 -13.13
N THR A 45 10.09 -15.50 -12.54
CA THR A 45 8.88 -14.77 -12.95
C THR A 45 8.98 -13.28 -12.62
N PRO A 46 8.76 -12.38 -13.60
CA PRO A 46 8.69 -10.95 -13.34
C PRO A 46 7.39 -10.59 -12.63
N VAL A 47 7.51 -9.94 -11.49
CA VAL A 47 6.37 -9.59 -10.62
C VAL A 47 6.45 -8.14 -10.17
N ARG A 48 5.28 -7.59 -9.82
CA ARG A 48 5.16 -6.29 -9.15
C ARG A 48 4.41 -6.51 -7.85
N TRP A 49 5.16 -6.54 -6.76
CA TRP A 49 4.63 -6.77 -5.42
C TRP A 49 4.80 -5.52 -4.58
N GLY A 50 3.94 -5.32 -3.61
CA GLY A 50 4.12 -4.26 -2.65
C GLY A 50 3.38 -4.57 -1.37
N GLY A 51 3.61 -3.73 -0.38
CA GLY A 51 3.12 -3.99 0.95
C GLY A 51 3.72 -3.06 1.97
N ARG A 52 3.65 -3.49 3.22
CA ARG A 52 4.16 -2.77 4.37
C ARG A 52 5.47 -3.39 4.85
N ILE A 53 6.46 -2.56 5.12
CA ILE A 53 7.74 -3.00 5.68
C ILE A 53 7.51 -3.56 7.09
N ILE A 54 8.00 -4.77 7.32
CA ILE A 54 8.17 -5.35 8.66
C ILE A 54 9.53 -4.95 9.19
N GLU A 55 10.56 -5.12 8.36
CA GLU A 55 11.95 -4.95 8.74
C GLU A 55 12.81 -4.65 7.51
N THR A 56 13.78 -3.77 7.68
CA THR A 56 14.82 -3.46 6.68
C THR A 56 16.17 -3.88 7.22
N LYS A 57 16.86 -4.75 6.49
CA LYS A 57 18.15 -5.35 6.88
C LYS A 57 19.21 -5.08 5.82
N PRO A 58 20.06 -4.06 6.01
CA PRO A 58 21.25 -3.88 5.20
C PRO A 58 22.22 -5.05 5.41
N GLY A 59 22.67 -5.66 4.33
CA GLY A 59 23.67 -6.73 4.32
C GLY A 59 24.94 -6.31 3.60
N GLN A 60 25.80 -7.29 3.30
CA GLN A 60 26.98 -7.05 2.48
C GLN A 60 26.59 -6.94 1.00
N GLY A 61 26.57 -5.72 0.47
CA GLY A 61 26.35 -5.45 -0.95
C GLY A 61 24.88 -5.39 -1.40
N GLU A 62 23.93 -5.82 -0.58
CA GLU A 62 22.49 -5.67 -0.81
C GLU A 62 21.74 -5.31 0.48
N THR A 63 20.58 -4.67 0.34
CA THR A 63 19.63 -4.46 1.44
C THR A 63 18.37 -5.27 1.18
N CYS A 64 17.95 -6.02 2.19
CA CYS A 64 16.77 -6.86 2.13
C CYS A 64 15.64 -6.30 2.99
N PHE A 65 14.43 -6.34 2.46
CA PHE A 65 13.21 -5.84 3.07
C PHE A 65 12.28 -7.03 3.31
N GLN A 66 11.90 -7.25 4.57
CA GLN A 66 10.83 -8.19 4.90
C GLN A 66 9.50 -7.44 4.80
N MET A 67 8.59 -7.98 4.00
CA MET A 67 7.34 -7.31 3.63
C MET A 67 6.13 -8.16 4.01
N ILE A 68 5.07 -7.50 4.46
CA ILE A 68 3.72 -8.08 4.39
C ILE A 68 3.06 -7.59 3.12
N SER A 69 2.72 -8.52 2.23
CA SER A 69 2.16 -8.23 0.92
C SER A 69 0.74 -7.72 1.01
N ARG A 70 0.41 -6.74 0.18
CA ARG A 70 -0.93 -6.22 0.02
C ARG A 70 -1.27 -6.08 -1.47
N PRO A 71 -2.56 -6.25 -1.83
CA PRO A 71 -3.03 -5.95 -3.17
C PRO A 71 -2.68 -4.51 -3.54
N LEU A 72 -2.18 -4.32 -4.76
CA LEU A 72 -1.87 -3.01 -5.29
C LEU A 72 -3.12 -2.37 -5.90
N ASN A 73 -3.32 -1.08 -5.70
CA ASN A 73 -4.34 -0.32 -6.40
C ASN A 73 -3.90 0.00 -7.85
N ALA A 74 -4.75 0.71 -8.61
CA ALA A 74 -4.46 1.09 -9.99
C ALA A 74 -3.16 1.90 -10.17
N SER A 75 -2.73 2.66 -9.17
CA SER A 75 -1.47 3.42 -9.21
C SER A 75 -0.25 2.58 -8.80
N GLY A 76 -0.44 1.31 -8.45
CA GLY A 76 0.62 0.43 -7.97
C GLY A 76 0.96 0.63 -6.49
N ARG A 77 0.18 1.42 -5.74
CA ARG A 77 0.35 1.60 -4.30
C ARG A 77 -0.30 0.44 -3.52
N PRO A 78 0.34 -0.08 -2.46
CA PRO A 78 -0.29 -1.04 -1.56
C PRO A 78 -1.59 -0.49 -0.99
N ASN A 79 -2.67 -1.28 -1.06
CA ASN A 79 -3.96 -0.84 -0.53
C ASN A 79 -3.93 -0.85 1.02
N THR A 80 -4.21 0.31 1.62
CA THR A 80 -4.22 0.48 3.08
C THR A 80 -5.49 -0.05 3.74
N THR A 81 -6.58 -0.26 2.99
CA THR A 81 -7.87 -0.75 3.49
C THR A 81 -8.01 -2.28 3.40
N SER A 82 -7.06 -2.97 2.75
CA SER A 82 -7.06 -4.43 2.68
C SER A 82 -6.54 -5.02 3.99
N SER A 83 -7.01 -6.22 4.36
CA SER A 83 -6.46 -6.91 5.53
C SER A 83 -4.96 -7.15 5.33
N ASP A 84 -4.21 -6.93 6.41
CA ASP A 84 -2.77 -6.74 6.37
C ASP A 84 -1.97 -7.90 5.76
N ALA A 85 -2.55 -9.10 5.57
CA ALA A 85 -1.85 -10.32 5.15
C ALA A 85 -2.55 -11.13 4.03
N SER A 86 -3.42 -10.51 3.22
CA SER A 86 -4.20 -11.21 2.17
C SER A 86 -3.33 -12.02 1.20
N ASP A 87 -2.18 -11.47 0.79
CA ASP A 87 -1.33 -12.06 -0.27
C ASP A 87 -0.06 -12.77 0.27
N GLY A 88 0.09 -12.84 1.59
CA GLY A 88 1.24 -13.46 2.27
C GLY A 88 2.39 -12.51 2.58
N ARG A 89 3.61 -13.06 2.70
CA ARG A 89 4.84 -12.34 3.02
C ARG A 89 5.90 -12.63 1.97
N PHE A 90 6.84 -11.72 1.79
CA PHE A 90 7.99 -11.91 0.89
C PHE A 90 9.21 -11.14 1.40
N ILE A 91 10.37 -11.50 0.88
CA ILE A 91 11.62 -10.77 1.05
C ILE A 91 11.95 -10.13 -0.28
N ALA A 92 12.20 -8.83 -0.32
CA ALA A 92 12.74 -8.16 -1.50
C ALA A 92 14.15 -7.70 -1.21
N CYS A 93 15.12 -8.02 -2.06
CA CYS A 93 16.50 -7.58 -1.89
C CYS A 93 16.93 -6.77 -3.10
N ARG A 94 17.71 -5.71 -2.86
CA ARG A 94 18.29 -4.88 -3.90
C ARG A 94 19.73 -4.55 -3.57
N ALA A 95 20.57 -4.58 -4.61
CA ALA A 95 21.97 -4.17 -4.50
C ALA A 95 22.10 -2.74 -3.96
N GLY A 96 23.08 -2.54 -3.08
CA GLY A 96 23.37 -1.28 -2.43
C GLY A 96 22.79 -1.14 -1.01
N PHE A 97 23.08 0.00 -0.41
CA PHE A 97 22.64 0.37 0.93
C PHE A 97 21.36 1.19 0.86
N TYR A 98 20.35 0.77 1.63
CA TYR A 98 19.14 1.52 1.88
C TYR A 98 19.00 1.75 3.39
N ASP A 99 18.84 3.01 3.78
CA ASP A 99 18.81 3.42 5.18
C ASP A 99 17.54 2.91 5.89
N PRO A 100 17.65 2.09 6.95
CA PRO A 100 16.51 1.64 7.74
C PRO A 100 15.70 2.77 8.37
N ALA A 101 16.29 3.94 8.61
CA ALA A 101 15.59 5.13 9.12
C ALA A 101 14.76 5.86 8.04
N VAL A 102 14.97 5.56 6.76
CA VAL A 102 14.11 6.03 5.67
C VAL A 102 13.09 4.95 5.29
N PHE A 103 13.52 3.70 5.30
CA PHE A 103 12.72 2.51 5.03
C PHE A 103 12.28 1.86 6.33
N GLU A 104 11.60 2.64 7.16
CA GLU A 104 11.16 2.20 8.49
C GLU A 104 10.03 1.18 8.40
N ALA A 105 9.90 0.38 9.46
CA ALA A 105 8.75 -0.51 9.64
C ALA A 105 7.45 0.30 9.56
N GLY A 106 6.44 -0.24 8.87
CA GLY A 106 5.16 0.44 8.67
C GLY A 106 5.04 1.22 7.35
N ARG A 107 6.16 1.53 6.69
CA ARG A 107 6.13 2.25 5.40
C ARG A 107 5.60 1.38 4.27
N ASP A 108 4.86 2.02 3.36
CA ASP A 108 4.35 1.37 2.15
C ASP A 108 5.41 1.42 1.04
N VAL A 109 5.72 0.27 0.45
CA VAL A 109 6.71 0.16 -0.64
C VAL A 109 6.19 -0.76 -1.73
N THR A 110 6.48 -0.40 -2.98
CA THR A 110 6.27 -1.25 -4.15
C THR A 110 7.61 -1.63 -4.77
N PHE A 111 7.73 -2.89 -5.14
CA PHE A 111 8.89 -3.50 -5.76
C PHE A 111 8.52 -4.03 -7.14
N ILE A 112 9.45 -3.92 -8.08
CA ILE A 112 9.42 -4.65 -9.34
C ILE A 112 10.71 -5.43 -9.44
N GLY A 113 10.61 -6.68 -9.87
CA GLY A 113 11.75 -7.54 -10.04
C GLY A 113 11.35 -8.95 -10.44
N LYS A 114 12.25 -9.90 -10.19
CA LYS A 114 12.03 -11.32 -10.47
C LYS A 114 12.11 -12.13 -9.19
N ILE A 115 11.33 -13.21 -9.14
CA ILE A 115 11.44 -14.19 -8.07
C ILE A 115 12.78 -14.90 -8.22
N ASP A 116 13.69 -14.69 -7.26
CA ASP A 116 15.04 -15.25 -7.26
C ASP A 116 15.07 -16.64 -6.62
N GLY A 117 14.14 -16.90 -5.70
CA GLY A 117 14.03 -18.19 -5.04
C GLY A 117 13.13 -18.12 -3.81
N TYR A 118 13.40 -19.01 -2.86
CA TYR A 118 12.66 -19.08 -1.61
C TYR A 118 13.64 -19.26 -0.45
N GLN A 119 13.34 -18.58 0.66
CA GLN A 119 14.16 -18.58 1.85
C GLN A 119 13.31 -19.01 3.05
N ASN A 120 13.83 -19.96 3.83
CA ASN A 120 13.24 -20.30 5.11
C ASN A 120 13.62 -19.22 6.12
N THR A 121 12.61 -18.64 6.75
CA THR A 121 12.75 -17.60 7.78
C THR A 121 12.01 -18.07 9.02
N ARG A 122 12.68 -18.02 10.16
CA ARG A 122 12.06 -18.36 11.43
C ARG A 122 11.27 -17.16 11.95
N ILE A 123 9.98 -17.36 12.19
CA ILE A 123 9.06 -16.35 12.72
C ILE A 123 8.51 -16.90 14.04
N GLY A 124 9.02 -16.39 15.15
CA GLY A 124 8.79 -17.02 16.46
C GLY A 124 9.33 -18.45 16.44
N GLU A 125 8.46 -19.43 16.70
CA GLU A 125 8.81 -20.85 16.70
C GLU A 125 8.52 -21.59 15.38
N TYR A 126 8.05 -20.87 14.36
CA TYR A 126 7.65 -21.46 13.09
C TYR A 126 8.67 -21.19 11.99
N ASP A 127 9.05 -22.23 11.26
CA ASP A 127 9.84 -22.09 10.04
C ASP A 127 8.90 -21.78 8.87
N TYR A 128 9.02 -20.56 8.35
CA TYR A 128 8.16 -20.05 7.29
C TYR A 128 8.96 -19.88 6.00
N ARG A 129 8.48 -20.47 4.90
CA ARG A 129 9.12 -20.34 3.59
C ARG A 129 8.59 -19.08 2.88
N LEU A 130 9.48 -18.13 2.61
CA LEU A 130 9.17 -16.87 1.96
C LEU A 130 9.78 -16.81 0.56
N PRO A 131 9.07 -16.30 -0.47
CA PRO A 131 9.70 -15.99 -1.73
C PRO A 131 10.70 -14.83 -1.57
N LYS A 132 11.87 -14.97 -2.19
CA LYS A 132 12.87 -13.91 -2.32
C LYS A 132 12.72 -13.28 -3.71
N LEU A 133 12.51 -11.98 -3.74
CA LEU A 133 12.45 -11.15 -4.93
C LEU A 133 13.81 -10.44 -5.09
N SER A 134 14.45 -10.60 -6.24
CA SER A 134 15.53 -9.72 -6.67
C SER A 134 14.91 -8.48 -7.30
N ALA A 135 15.02 -7.34 -6.61
CA ALA A 135 14.31 -6.12 -6.95
C ALA A 135 15.15 -5.22 -7.87
N ASP A 136 14.60 -4.92 -9.05
CA ASP A 136 15.14 -3.95 -10.01
C ASP A 136 14.71 -2.52 -9.65
N VAL A 137 13.48 -2.37 -9.16
CA VAL A 137 12.87 -1.08 -8.79
C VAL A 137 12.33 -1.17 -7.37
N ILE A 138 12.58 -0.11 -6.59
CA ILE A 138 11.99 0.13 -5.28
C ILE A 138 11.33 1.50 -5.34
N TYR A 139 10.07 1.56 -4.92
CA TYR A 139 9.30 2.80 -4.84
C TYR A 139 8.73 2.96 -3.44
N LEU A 140 9.33 3.86 -2.65
CA LEU A 140 8.86 4.24 -1.32
C LEU A 140 7.73 5.25 -1.45
N TRP A 141 6.55 4.90 -0.94
CA TRP A 141 5.42 5.82 -0.95
C TRP A 141 5.55 6.88 0.15
N PRO A 142 5.11 8.12 -0.12
CA PRO A 142 5.00 9.13 0.92
C PRO A 142 3.97 8.71 1.96
N GLU A 143 4.25 9.04 3.22
CA GLU A 143 3.33 8.83 4.32
C GLU A 143 2.04 9.61 4.08
N GLN A 144 0.91 8.92 4.19
CA GLN A 144 -0.38 9.57 4.20
C GLN A 144 -0.64 10.04 5.62
N ARG A 145 -0.56 11.36 5.85
CA ARG A 145 -1.15 11.95 7.04
C ARG A 145 -2.66 11.82 6.91
N GLN A 146 -3.26 10.94 7.71
CA GLN A 146 -4.70 10.98 7.92
C GLN A 146 -4.98 12.29 8.65
N VAL A 147 -5.49 13.26 7.91
CA VAL A 147 -6.02 14.48 8.54
C VAL A 147 -7.40 14.10 9.02
N ASP A 148 -7.50 13.86 10.33
CA ASP A 148 -8.81 13.82 10.98
C ASP A 148 -9.40 15.23 10.87
N VAL A 149 -10.25 15.41 9.86
CA VAL A 149 -11.07 16.60 9.76
C VAL A 149 -12.09 16.48 10.87
N VAL A 150 -11.79 17.06 12.03
CA VAL A 150 -12.78 17.28 13.09
C VAL A 150 -13.82 18.21 12.48
N PRO A 151 -15.04 17.75 12.20
CA PRO A 151 -16.07 18.63 11.67
C PRO A 151 -16.33 19.67 12.76
N TYR A 152 -16.03 20.93 12.48
CA TYR A 152 -16.43 22.00 13.39
C TYR A 152 -17.96 21.92 13.51
N PRO A 153 -18.53 21.91 14.73
CA PRO A 153 -19.99 21.75 14.93
C PRO A 153 -20.81 22.95 14.41
N TYR A 154 -20.18 23.88 13.70
CA TYR A 154 -20.79 25.08 13.17
C TYR A 154 -21.05 24.88 11.68
N GLY A 155 -22.31 24.59 11.35
CA GLY A 155 -22.76 24.65 9.95
C GLY A 155 -22.64 26.08 9.40
N PRO A 156 -22.95 26.29 8.09
CA PRO A 156 -22.88 27.60 7.44
C PRO A 156 -23.76 28.72 8.05
N TRP A 157 -24.57 28.41 9.07
CA TRP A 157 -25.68 29.24 9.56
C TRP A 157 -25.63 29.57 11.06
N GLY A 158 -24.46 29.71 11.66
CA GLY A 158 -24.41 30.15 13.05
C GLY A 158 -24.76 29.04 14.05
N PRO A 159 -24.73 29.31 15.37
CA PRO A 159 -25.28 28.39 16.35
C PRO A 159 -26.80 28.53 16.24
N GLY A 160 -27.46 27.53 15.65
CA GLY A 160 -28.92 27.52 15.56
C GLY A 160 -29.54 27.63 16.96
N PRO A 161 -30.71 28.28 17.13
CA PRO A 161 -31.32 28.55 18.45
C PRO A 161 -31.76 27.30 19.24
N TYR A 162 -31.59 26.11 18.69
CA TYR A 162 -32.15 24.86 19.20
C TYR A 162 -31.03 23.84 19.41
N GLY A 163 -30.18 24.09 20.41
CA GLY A 163 -29.35 23.05 21.01
C GLY A 163 -30.23 22.04 21.74
N PRO A 164 -29.93 20.72 21.69
CA PRO A 164 -30.69 19.73 22.44
C PRO A 164 -30.58 19.97 23.94
N TYR A 165 -31.70 20.38 24.53
CA TYR A 165 -31.92 20.45 25.96
C TYR A 165 -31.96 19.03 26.53
N TRP A 166 -30.83 18.54 27.03
CA TRP A 166 -30.77 17.42 27.98
C TRP A 166 -30.18 17.97 29.28
N GLY A 167 -31.09 18.42 30.15
CA GLY A 167 -30.78 18.97 31.45
C GLY A 167 -30.57 17.93 32.55
N GLY A 168 -29.99 18.42 33.65
CA GLY A 168 -30.01 17.83 34.99
C GLY A 168 -29.01 16.70 35.19
N TYR A 169 -28.21 16.59 36.24
CA TYR A 169 -28.39 17.08 37.60
C TYR A 169 -27.03 17.16 38.32
N GLY A 170 -26.82 18.24 39.08
CA GLY A 170 -26.22 18.11 40.40
C GLY A 170 -24.73 18.43 40.58
N ARG A 171 -24.52 19.49 41.37
CA ARG A 171 -23.51 19.60 42.44
C ARG A 171 -22.24 20.41 42.11
N TRP A 172 -22.42 21.72 42.09
CA TRP A 172 -21.39 22.65 42.58
C TRP A 172 -21.54 22.81 44.09
N GLY A 173 -20.43 22.70 44.81
CA GLY A 173 -20.35 22.99 46.23
C GLY A 173 -18.91 23.24 46.63
N TRP A 174 -18.46 24.48 46.48
CA TRP A 174 -17.37 25.08 47.25
C TRP A 174 -17.70 26.55 47.44
N TRP A 175 -17.93 26.90 48.71
CA TRP A 175 -17.95 28.21 49.39
C TRP A 175 -18.35 29.46 48.60
#